data_AF-A0A1V2U9H5-F1
#
_entry.id   AF-A0A1V2U9H5-F1
#
_cell.length_a   1.000
_cell.length_b   1.000
_cell.length_c   1.000
_cell.angle_alpha   90.00
_cell.angle_beta   90.00
_cell.angle_gamma   90.00
#
_symmetry.space_group_name_H-M   'P 1'
#
loop_
_entity.id
_entity.type
_entity.pdbx_description
1 polymer ?
#
loop_
_entity_poly.entity_id
_entity_poly.type
_entity_poly.pdbx_seq_one_letter_code
_entity_poly.pdbx_strand_id
1 'polypeptide(L)'
;KRFPQQYIEQVDSISLKQSELEAQIRQMNQYIIQAEGIRQLLLSPHMPEEHQGFQLNQNTLLLMMYHDLKHKLEEKLQKLLAYNQSSAQFFTEIKSLEQAVNQGLAQTKTAWNSQKKSFSIPKDLSWTTMIQDKWQHAENEKKGIDPTKNKELEKYNVYALIIHDSEGNPRVFWKIEDKQSGYGIVNPELYQYVTKVGHYLEPELIQFMTYGTYQEKVNAAWRQGVNYETGEKLDPLLGSIVSTSQYVKDGYTWINESELGQALMVLGFTYASYKVLTTTGV
;
A
#
# COMPACT_ATOMS: atom_id res chain seq x y z
N LYS A 1 -6.17 -1.11 -7.11
CA LYS A 1 -7.49 -1.45 -7.71
C LYS A 1 -8.53 -1.58 -6.58
N ARG A 2 -9.14 -0.46 -6.15
CA ARG A 2 -9.97 -0.43 -4.93
C ARG A 2 -11.37 -1.04 -5.11
N PHE A 3 -11.96 -0.90 -6.30
CA PHE A 3 -13.35 -1.32 -6.56
C PHE A 3 -13.60 -2.83 -6.34
N PRO A 4 -12.86 -3.78 -6.95
CA PRO A 4 -13.14 -5.20 -6.74
C PRO A 4 -12.81 -5.68 -5.32
N GLN A 5 -11.75 -5.13 -4.71
CA GLN A 5 -11.36 -5.47 -3.33
C GLN A 5 -12.41 -5.03 -2.32
N GLN A 6 -12.93 -3.80 -2.45
CA GLN A 6 -13.96 -3.30 -1.55
C GLN A 6 -15.31 -3.99 -1.72
N TYR A 7 -15.64 -4.45 -2.94
CA TYR A 7 -16.81 -5.33 -3.11
C TYR A 7 -16.67 -6.63 -2.30
N ILE A 8 -15.50 -7.28 -2.38
CA ILE A 8 -15.24 -8.53 -1.65
C ILE A 8 -15.30 -8.31 -0.13
N GLU A 9 -14.72 -7.21 0.36
CA GLU A 9 -14.71 -6.87 1.78
C GLU A 9 -16.10 -6.52 2.34
N GLN A 10 -16.93 -5.82 1.56
CA GLN A 10 -18.18 -5.24 2.05
C GLN A 10 -19.42 -6.07 1.69
N VAL A 11 -19.36 -6.86 0.62
CA VAL A 11 -20.53 -7.54 0.03
C VAL A 11 -20.36 -9.06 0.11
N ASP A 12 -19.57 -9.64 -0.79
CA ASP A 12 -19.32 -11.09 -0.85
C ASP A 12 -18.13 -11.38 -1.78
N SER A 13 -17.49 -12.53 -1.56
CA SER A 13 -16.47 -13.11 -2.44
C SER A 13 -17.00 -13.52 -3.82
N ILE A 14 -18.31 -13.75 -3.96
CA ILE A 14 -18.95 -14.13 -5.22
C ILE A 14 -19.74 -12.97 -5.84
N SER A 15 -19.91 -13.01 -7.16
CA SER A 15 -20.77 -12.05 -7.86
C SER A 15 -22.24 -12.31 -7.53
N LEU A 16 -22.87 -11.36 -6.84
CA LEU A 16 -24.30 -11.40 -6.52
C LEU A 16 -25.13 -10.57 -7.51
N LYS A 17 -26.35 -11.04 -7.82
CA LYS A 17 -27.36 -10.24 -8.53
C LYS A 17 -28.54 -9.95 -7.61
N GLN A 18 -28.92 -8.67 -7.54
CA GLN A 18 -30.07 -8.22 -6.76
C GLN A 18 -31.35 -9.00 -7.12
N SER A 19 -31.64 -9.15 -8.42
CA SER A 19 -32.84 -9.85 -8.88
C SER A 19 -32.89 -11.32 -8.46
N GLU A 20 -31.74 -12.01 -8.39
CA GLU A 20 -31.63 -13.39 -7.94
C GLU A 20 -31.84 -13.49 -6.42
N LEU A 21 -31.24 -12.59 -5.64
CA LEU A 21 -31.45 -12.52 -4.18
C LEU A 21 -32.92 -12.25 -3.83
N GLU A 22 -33.54 -11.29 -4.50
CA GLU A 22 -34.97 -10.98 -4.31
C GLU A 22 -35.86 -12.18 -4.68
N ALA A 23 -35.54 -12.90 -5.75
CA ALA A 23 -36.27 -14.11 -6.14
C ALA A 23 -36.13 -15.22 -5.08
N GLN A 24 -34.93 -15.43 -4.55
CA GLN A 24 -34.67 -16.42 -3.49
C GLN A 24 -35.36 -16.04 -2.18
N ILE A 25 -35.38 -14.75 -1.81
CA ILE A 25 -36.13 -14.26 -0.63
C ILE A 25 -37.64 -14.50 -0.81
N ARG A 26 -38.19 -14.20 -2.00
CA ARG A 26 -39.60 -14.51 -2.31
C ARG A 26 -39.88 -16.01 -2.18
N GLN A 27 -38.98 -16.86 -2.67
CA GLN A 27 -39.11 -18.31 -2.55
C GLN A 27 -39.05 -18.77 -1.08
N MET A 28 -38.14 -18.22 -0.26
CA MET A 28 -38.09 -18.55 1.17
C MET A 28 -39.36 -18.12 1.90
N ASN A 29 -39.92 -16.96 1.57
CA ASN A 29 -41.22 -16.54 2.12
C ASN A 29 -42.32 -17.55 1.78
N GLN A 30 -42.35 -18.10 0.56
CA GLN A 30 -43.32 -19.14 0.20
C GLN A 30 -43.12 -20.41 1.03
N TYR A 31 -41.88 -20.84 1.25
CA TYR A 31 -41.60 -22.01 2.08
C TYR A 31 -41.93 -21.81 3.56
N ILE A 32 -41.70 -20.62 4.10
CA ILE A 32 -42.11 -20.25 5.46
C ILE A 32 -43.63 -20.31 5.57
N ILE A 33 -44.38 -19.70 4.64
CA ILE A 33 -45.86 -19.74 4.64
C ILE A 33 -46.38 -21.18 4.62
N GLN A 34 -45.81 -22.02 3.75
CA GLN A 34 -46.20 -23.43 3.67
C GLN A 34 -45.89 -24.19 4.98
N ALA A 35 -44.71 -23.99 5.53
CA ALA A 35 -44.31 -24.63 6.79
C ALA A 35 -45.15 -24.13 7.98
N GLU A 36 -45.52 -22.86 8.03
CA GLU A 36 -46.45 -22.33 9.04
C GLU A 36 -47.85 -22.92 8.89
N GLY A 37 -48.34 -23.09 7.66
CA GLY A 37 -49.60 -23.79 7.39
C GLY A 37 -49.60 -25.23 7.89
N ILE A 38 -48.50 -25.96 7.65
CA ILE A 38 -48.31 -27.32 8.21
C ILE A 38 -48.29 -27.27 9.74
N ARG A 39 -47.61 -26.29 10.35
CA ARG A 39 -47.59 -26.12 11.81
C ARG A 39 -48.99 -25.95 12.38
N GLN A 40 -49.84 -25.16 11.73
CA GLN A 40 -51.23 -24.96 12.15
C GLN A 40 -52.04 -26.26 12.09
N LEU A 41 -51.86 -27.06 11.03
CA LEU A 41 -52.48 -28.39 10.92
C LEU A 41 -52.01 -29.34 12.02
N LEU A 42 -50.71 -29.34 12.31
CA LEU A 42 -50.11 -30.16 13.38
C LEU A 42 -50.59 -29.75 14.77
N LEU A 43 -50.90 -28.48 15.00
CA LEU A 43 -51.47 -27.98 16.26
C LEU A 43 -52.99 -28.13 16.34
N SER A 44 -53.64 -28.68 15.31
CA SER A 44 -55.10 -28.87 15.29
C SER A 44 -55.55 -29.90 16.33
N PRO A 45 -56.69 -29.68 17.02
CA PRO A 45 -57.25 -30.64 17.98
C PRO A 45 -57.64 -32.01 17.37
N HIS A 46 -57.71 -32.11 16.04
CA HIS A 46 -58.12 -33.31 15.32
C HIS A 46 -56.91 -34.15 14.83
N MET A 47 -55.68 -33.74 15.16
CA MET A 47 -54.46 -34.42 14.76
C MET A 47 -54.15 -35.60 15.70
N PRO A 48 -53.91 -36.82 15.20
CA PRO A 48 -53.52 -37.96 16.03
C PRO A 48 -52.23 -37.70 16.82
N GLU A 49 -52.27 -37.91 18.15
CA GLU A 49 -51.17 -37.61 19.07
C GLU A 49 -49.91 -38.48 18.81
N GLU A 50 -50.12 -39.68 18.25
CA GLU A 50 -49.14 -40.76 18.11
C GLU A 50 -47.83 -40.35 17.39
N HIS A 51 -47.90 -39.30 16.54
CA HIS A 51 -46.75 -38.76 15.80
C HIS A 51 -46.66 -37.22 15.80
N GLN A 52 -47.56 -36.53 16.49
CA GLN A 52 -47.71 -35.07 16.44
C GLN A 52 -46.46 -34.34 16.95
N GLY A 53 -45.92 -34.76 18.10
CA GLY A 53 -44.77 -34.11 18.72
C GLY A 53 -43.49 -34.18 17.85
N PHE A 54 -43.24 -35.34 17.23
CA PHE A 54 -42.10 -35.51 16.32
C PHE A 54 -42.24 -34.62 15.09
N GLN A 55 -43.41 -34.63 14.43
CA GLN A 55 -43.67 -33.82 13.24
C GLN A 55 -43.61 -32.31 13.54
N LEU A 56 -44.10 -31.89 14.72
CA LEU A 56 -44.02 -30.51 15.16
C LEU A 56 -42.57 -30.07 15.38
N ASN A 57 -41.73 -30.93 15.97
CA ASN A 57 -40.31 -30.64 16.13
C ASN A 57 -39.59 -30.50 14.77
N GLN A 58 -39.85 -31.42 13.84
CA GLN A 58 -39.30 -31.34 12.47
C GLN A 58 -39.74 -30.07 11.75
N ASN A 59 -41.01 -29.67 11.88
CA ASN A 59 -41.53 -28.44 11.31
C ASN A 59 -40.88 -27.19 11.92
N THR A 60 -40.70 -27.16 13.24
CA THR A 60 -40.02 -26.06 13.95
C THR A 60 -38.58 -25.89 13.46
N LEU A 61 -37.81 -26.98 13.34
CA LEU A 61 -36.45 -26.94 12.81
C LEU A 61 -36.40 -26.42 11.37
N LEU A 62 -37.35 -26.83 10.54
CA LEU A 62 -37.46 -26.38 9.15
C LEU A 62 -37.75 -24.87 9.07
N LEU A 63 -38.68 -24.38 9.89
CA LEU A 63 -38.98 -22.95 9.99
C LEU A 63 -37.77 -22.15 10.43
N MET A 64 -37.04 -22.62 11.46
CA MET A 64 -35.80 -21.97 11.90
C MET A 64 -34.78 -21.88 10.77
N MET A 65 -34.57 -22.96 10.02
CA MET A 65 -33.65 -22.97 8.88
C MET A 65 -34.08 -22.01 7.78
N TYR A 66 -35.37 -21.98 7.41
CA TYR A 66 -35.86 -21.06 6.39
C TYR A 66 -35.75 -19.60 6.81
N HIS A 67 -36.04 -19.27 8.07
CA HIS A 67 -35.84 -17.93 8.60
C HIS A 67 -34.36 -17.52 8.59
N ASP A 68 -33.44 -18.39 8.99
CA ASP A 68 -32.00 -18.12 8.94
C ASP A 68 -31.50 -17.90 7.50
N LEU A 69 -31.90 -18.77 6.57
CA LEU A 69 -31.54 -18.62 5.16
C LEU A 69 -32.11 -17.32 4.56
N LYS A 70 -33.38 -16.98 4.86
CA LYS A 70 -33.98 -15.72 4.46
C LYS A 70 -33.19 -14.53 5.00
N HIS A 71 -32.88 -14.53 6.30
CA HIS A 71 -32.12 -13.45 6.93
C HIS A 71 -30.75 -13.26 6.26
N LYS A 72 -30.02 -14.34 5.99
CA LYS A 72 -28.73 -14.29 5.28
C LYS A 72 -28.85 -13.70 3.87
N LEU A 73 -29.92 -14.04 3.15
CA LEU A 73 -30.18 -13.47 1.82
C LEU A 73 -30.53 -11.98 1.89
N GLU A 74 -31.32 -11.57 2.88
CA GLU A 74 -31.66 -10.17 3.13
C GLU A 74 -30.43 -9.34 3.52
N GLU A 75 -29.55 -9.88 4.36
CA GLU A 75 -28.28 -9.23 4.74
C GLU A 75 -27.37 -9.03 3.51
N LYS A 76 -27.24 -10.06 2.67
CA LYS A 76 -26.48 -9.96 1.41
C LYS A 76 -27.08 -8.93 0.46
N LEU A 77 -28.41 -8.88 0.34
CA LEU A 77 -29.10 -7.89 -0.48
C LEU A 77 -28.87 -6.48 0.06
N GLN A 78 -28.96 -6.28 1.37
CA GLN A 78 -28.71 -5.00 2.01
C GLN A 78 -27.27 -4.52 1.76
N LYS A 79 -26.28 -5.40 1.96
CA LYS A 79 -24.87 -5.11 1.68
C LYS A 79 -24.65 -4.74 0.20
N LEU A 80 -25.25 -5.50 -0.72
CA LEU A 80 -25.17 -5.23 -2.15
C LEU A 80 -25.77 -3.85 -2.52
N LEU A 81 -26.93 -3.50 -1.96
CA LEU A 81 -27.58 -2.21 -2.19
C LEU A 81 -26.77 -1.03 -1.63
N ALA A 82 -26.23 -1.17 -0.42
CA ALA A 82 -25.39 -0.15 0.20
C ALA A 82 -24.09 0.08 -0.59
N TYR A 83 -23.46 -1.01 -1.05
CA TYR A 83 -22.30 -0.93 -1.96
C TYR A 83 -22.69 -0.25 -3.27
N ASN A 84 -23.80 -0.65 -3.92
CA ASN A 84 -24.24 -0.02 -5.16
C ASN A 84 -24.44 1.50 -5.00
N GLN A 85 -25.08 1.94 -3.91
CA GLN A 85 -25.33 3.34 -3.62
C GLN A 85 -24.04 4.16 -3.42
N SER A 86 -23.03 3.58 -2.76
CA SER A 86 -21.74 4.25 -2.52
C SER A 86 -20.77 4.11 -3.70
N SER A 87 -20.92 3.09 -4.54
CA SER A 87 -19.97 2.74 -5.60
C SER A 87 -19.82 3.80 -6.69
N ALA A 88 -20.83 4.65 -6.90
CA ALA A 88 -20.74 5.76 -7.84
C ALA A 88 -19.60 6.74 -7.47
N GLN A 89 -19.22 6.80 -6.19
CA GLN A 89 -18.13 7.66 -5.73
C GLN A 89 -16.78 7.28 -6.34
N PHE A 90 -16.55 5.99 -6.65
CA PHE A 90 -15.32 5.55 -7.32
C PHE A 90 -15.12 6.16 -8.71
N PHE A 91 -16.21 6.58 -9.35
CA PHE A 91 -16.18 7.14 -10.71
C PHE A 91 -16.26 8.68 -10.73
N THR A 92 -16.32 9.33 -9.57
CA THR A 92 -16.35 10.81 -9.47
C THR A 92 -15.10 11.44 -10.06
N GLU A 93 -13.95 10.80 -9.91
CA GLU A 93 -12.69 11.28 -10.49
C GLU A 93 -12.75 11.30 -12.03
N ILE A 94 -13.39 10.32 -12.66
CA ILE A 94 -13.57 10.28 -14.13
C ILE A 94 -14.41 11.46 -14.60
N LYS A 95 -15.50 11.78 -13.87
CA LYS A 95 -16.34 12.95 -14.18
C LYS A 95 -15.55 14.26 -14.09
N SER A 96 -14.68 14.40 -13.09
CA SER A 96 -13.84 15.61 -12.96
C SER A 96 -12.85 15.75 -14.12
N LEU A 97 -12.26 14.65 -14.59
CA LEU A 97 -11.39 14.63 -15.76
C LEU A 97 -12.15 14.96 -17.05
N GLU A 98 -13.34 14.40 -17.24
CA GLU A 98 -14.21 14.72 -18.37
C GLU A 98 -14.53 16.22 -18.43
N GLN A 99 -14.87 16.83 -17.29
CA GLN A 99 -15.11 18.27 -17.19
C GLN A 99 -13.87 19.09 -17.57
N ALA A 100 -12.69 18.72 -17.08
CA ALA A 100 -11.44 19.41 -17.42
C ALA A 100 -11.12 19.33 -18.92
N VAL A 101 -11.29 18.15 -19.53
CA VAL A 101 -11.11 17.96 -20.99
C VAL A 101 -12.12 18.80 -21.77
N ASN A 102 -13.39 18.80 -21.37
CA ASN A 102 -14.45 19.59 -22.02
C ASN A 102 -14.20 21.09 -21.91
N GLN A 103 -13.67 21.57 -20.78
CA GLN A 103 -13.24 22.95 -20.62
C GLN A 103 -12.12 23.30 -21.60
N GLY A 104 -11.08 22.47 -21.70
CA GLY A 104 -10.00 22.66 -22.69
C GLY A 104 -10.51 22.69 -24.13
N LEU A 105 -11.39 21.75 -24.50
CA LEU A 105 -12.01 21.71 -25.84
C LEU A 105 -12.89 22.93 -26.14
N ALA A 106 -13.63 23.44 -25.16
CA ALA A 106 -14.42 24.66 -25.33
C ALA A 106 -13.51 25.88 -25.56
N GLN A 107 -12.38 25.93 -24.86
CA GLN A 107 -11.38 26.99 -25.01
C GLN A 107 -10.68 26.96 -26.37
N THR A 108 -10.36 25.79 -26.93
CA THR A 108 -9.72 25.73 -28.26
C THR A 108 -10.64 26.23 -29.38
N LYS A 109 -11.96 26.06 -29.25
CA LYS A 109 -12.95 26.55 -30.22
C LYS A 109 -13.00 28.08 -30.34
N THR A 110 -12.64 28.81 -29.28
CA THR A 110 -12.64 30.28 -29.25
C THR A 110 -11.25 30.89 -29.24
N ALA A 111 -10.20 30.05 -29.28
CA ALA A 111 -8.81 30.49 -29.18
C ALA A 111 -8.34 31.31 -30.39
N TRP A 112 -8.87 31.07 -31.60
CA TRP A 112 -8.48 31.79 -32.81
C TRP A 112 -9.39 33.00 -33.07
N ASN A 113 -8.79 34.20 -33.14
CA ASN A 113 -9.47 35.41 -33.58
C ASN A 113 -9.11 35.72 -35.04
N SER A 114 -10.04 35.46 -35.96
CA SER A 114 -9.84 35.67 -37.41
C SER A 114 -9.64 37.14 -37.80
N GLN A 115 -10.28 38.07 -37.09
CA GLN A 115 -10.19 39.51 -37.36
C GLN A 115 -8.81 40.06 -37.01
N LYS A 116 -8.29 39.67 -35.84
CA LYS A 116 -6.97 40.07 -35.34
C LYS A 116 -5.83 39.19 -35.87
N LYS A 117 -6.17 38.09 -36.57
CA LYS A 117 -5.23 37.05 -37.02
C LYS A 117 -4.33 36.56 -35.89
N SER A 118 -4.89 36.42 -34.69
CA SER A 118 -4.13 36.13 -33.48
C SER A 118 -4.84 35.10 -32.61
N PHE A 119 -4.06 34.34 -31.84
CA PHE A 119 -4.59 33.48 -30.79
C PHE A 119 -4.82 34.27 -29.50
N SER A 120 -5.88 33.92 -28.76
CA SER A 120 -6.16 34.44 -27.43
C SER A 120 -6.12 33.28 -26.44
N ILE A 121 -5.27 33.39 -25.43
CA ILE A 121 -5.19 32.40 -24.36
C ILE A 121 -6.21 32.78 -23.27
N PRO A 122 -7.13 31.89 -22.90
CA PRO A 122 -8.05 32.13 -21.79
C PRO A 122 -7.30 32.34 -20.48
N LYS A 123 -7.84 33.19 -19.60
CA LYS A 123 -7.21 33.47 -18.30
C LYS A 123 -7.25 32.26 -17.36
N ASP A 124 -8.32 31.46 -17.43
CA ASP A 124 -8.48 30.27 -16.60
C ASP A 124 -7.97 29.03 -17.33
N LEU A 125 -6.80 28.55 -16.92
CA LEU A 125 -6.19 27.31 -17.39
C LEU A 125 -6.14 26.25 -16.28
N SER A 126 -6.97 26.37 -15.23
CA SER A 126 -6.96 25.41 -14.10
C SER A 126 -7.16 23.95 -14.52
N TRP A 127 -7.87 23.72 -15.64
CA TRP A 127 -8.05 22.40 -16.23
C TRP A 127 -6.73 21.73 -16.65
N THR A 128 -5.70 22.48 -17.03
CA THR A 128 -4.40 21.92 -17.43
C THR A 128 -3.68 21.34 -16.22
N THR A 129 -3.64 22.09 -15.11
CA THR A 129 -3.07 21.64 -13.84
C THR A 129 -3.81 20.40 -13.33
N MET A 130 -5.15 20.40 -13.37
CA MET A 130 -5.94 19.23 -12.94
C MET A 130 -5.60 17.97 -13.74
N ILE A 131 -5.49 18.06 -15.07
CA ILE A 131 -5.12 16.92 -15.92
C ILE A 131 -3.70 16.47 -15.62
N GLN A 132 -2.76 17.42 -15.49
CA GLN A 132 -1.36 17.13 -15.21
C GLN A 132 -1.20 16.41 -13.85
N ASP A 133 -1.86 16.90 -12.81
CA ASP A 133 -1.82 16.32 -11.46
C ASP A 133 -2.38 14.90 -11.46
N LYS A 134 -3.52 14.68 -12.14
CA LYS A 134 -4.14 13.35 -12.25
C LYS A 134 -3.28 12.39 -13.05
N TRP A 135 -2.65 12.86 -14.13
CA TRP A 135 -1.71 12.06 -14.91
C TRP A 135 -0.49 11.67 -14.08
N GLN A 136 0.11 12.65 -13.38
CA GLN A 136 1.25 12.42 -12.51
C GLN A 136 0.91 11.45 -11.38
N HIS A 137 -0.27 11.56 -10.77
CA HIS A 137 -0.73 10.63 -9.74
C HIS A 137 -0.83 9.20 -10.28
N ALA A 138 -1.44 9.00 -11.45
CA ALA A 138 -1.56 7.68 -12.07
C ALA A 138 -0.19 7.09 -12.43
N GLU A 139 0.74 7.92 -12.88
CA GLU A 139 2.11 7.52 -13.17
C GLU A 139 2.89 7.15 -11.91
N ASN A 140 2.71 7.94 -10.83
CA ASN A 140 3.28 7.66 -9.52
C ASN A 140 2.76 6.33 -8.96
N GLU A 141 1.46 6.05 -9.04
CA GLU A 141 0.90 4.77 -8.61
C GLU A 141 1.50 3.58 -9.37
N LYS A 142 1.69 3.70 -10.70
CA LYS A 142 2.34 2.65 -11.50
C LYS A 142 3.79 2.42 -11.09
N LYS A 143 4.53 3.49 -10.81
CA LYS A 143 5.92 3.45 -10.33
C LYS A 143 6.02 3.01 -8.87
N GLY A 144 4.93 3.07 -8.12
CA GLY A 144 4.90 2.80 -6.69
C GLY A 144 5.40 3.97 -5.83
N ILE A 145 5.42 5.19 -6.37
CA ILE A 145 5.78 6.42 -5.66
C ILE A 145 4.64 6.77 -4.69
N ASP A 146 5.00 7.01 -3.44
CA ASP A 146 4.12 7.39 -2.35
C ASP A 146 4.45 8.83 -1.92
N PRO A 147 3.56 9.80 -2.19
CA PRO A 147 3.76 11.20 -1.80
C PRO A 147 3.99 11.41 -0.30
N THR A 148 3.43 10.54 0.55
CA THR A 148 3.60 10.65 2.01
C THR A 148 5.02 10.26 2.42
N LYS A 149 5.59 9.22 1.81
CA LYS A 149 6.98 8.82 1.99
C LYS A 149 7.94 9.86 1.38
N ASN A 150 7.62 10.47 0.23
CA ASN A 150 8.42 11.59 -0.31
C ASN A 150 8.51 12.77 0.67
N LYS A 151 7.38 13.15 1.27
CA LYS A 151 7.34 14.19 2.30
C LYS A 151 8.12 13.78 3.56
N GLU A 152 8.11 12.50 3.91
CA GLU A 152 8.95 11.97 4.99
C GLU A 152 10.45 12.11 4.66
N LEU A 153 10.85 11.82 3.41
CA LEU A 153 12.23 11.94 2.92
C LEU A 153 12.78 13.37 3.02
N GLU A 154 11.94 14.41 2.98
CA GLU A 154 12.37 15.81 3.14
C GLU A 154 13.10 16.07 4.47
N LYS A 155 12.88 15.23 5.49
CA LYS A 155 13.56 15.31 6.80
C LYS A 155 14.99 14.78 6.77
N TYR A 156 15.34 14.01 5.74
CA TYR A 156 16.58 13.25 5.65
C TYR A 156 17.45 13.70 4.48
N ASN A 157 18.75 13.46 4.56
CA ASN A 157 19.61 13.45 3.39
C ASN A 157 19.54 12.04 2.78
N VAL A 158 18.96 11.93 1.58
CA VAL A 158 18.88 10.67 0.85
C VAL A 158 20.04 10.62 -0.13
N TYR A 159 20.96 9.69 0.07
CA TYR A 159 22.13 9.54 -0.76
C TYR A 159 22.01 8.35 -1.71
N ALA A 160 22.30 8.58 -2.98
CA ALA A 160 22.59 7.55 -3.97
C ALA A 160 24.12 7.33 -3.99
N LEU A 161 24.58 6.20 -3.46
CA LEU A 161 25.97 5.79 -3.49
C LEU A 161 26.20 4.91 -4.70
N ILE A 162 27.07 5.32 -5.62
CA ILE A 162 27.42 4.51 -6.78
C ILE A 162 28.62 3.64 -6.42
N ILE A 163 28.38 2.33 -6.32
CA ILE A 163 29.42 1.30 -6.12
C ILE A 163 29.54 0.49 -7.41
N HIS A 164 30.68 -0.15 -7.66
CA HIS A 164 30.84 -1.03 -8.83
C HIS A 164 30.88 -2.48 -8.36
N ASP A 165 30.20 -3.38 -9.06
CA ASP A 165 30.27 -4.77 -8.71
C ASP A 165 31.59 -5.43 -9.13
N SER A 166 31.74 -6.74 -8.86
CA SER A 166 32.98 -7.47 -9.13
C SER A 166 33.30 -7.54 -10.62
N GLU A 167 32.29 -7.32 -11.47
CA GLU A 167 32.40 -7.23 -12.92
C GLU A 167 32.58 -5.78 -13.41
N GLY A 168 32.54 -4.81 -12.49
CA GLY A 168 32.69 -3.39 -12.78
C GLY A 168 31.38 -2.68 -13.17
N ASN A 169 30.21 -3.31 -13.01
CA ASN A 169 28.94 -2.66 -13.31
C ASN A 169 28.51 -1.72 -12.18
N PRO A 170 28.05 -0.49 -12.46
CA PRO A 170 27.60 0.43 -11.42
C PRO A 170 26.29 -0.06 -10.79
N ARG A 171 26.22 -0.02 -9.46
CA ARG A 171 25.05 -0.26 -8.63
C ARG A 171 24.81 0.93 -7.73
N VAL A 172 23.53 1.28 -7.54
CA VAL A 172 23.13 2.34 -6.62
C VAL A 172 22.78 1.72 -5.27
N PHE A 173 23.45 2.19 -4.23
CA PHE A 173 23.17 1.86 -2.85
C PHE A 173 22.54 3.09 -2.18
N TRP A 174 21.34 2.94 -1.62
CA TRP A 174 20.62 4.04 -0.97
C TRP A 174 21.07 4.18 0.48
N LYS A 175 21.33 5.41 0.92
CA LYS A 175 21.52 5.77 2.33
C LYS A 175 20.57 6.86 2.72
N ILE A 176 20.03 6.79 3.93
CA ILE A 176 19.13 7.79 4.49
C ILE A 176 19.74 8.26 5.81
N GLU A 177 20.19 9.51 5.82
CA GLU A 177 20.84 10.16 6.97
C GLU A 177 19.91 11.21 7.57
N ASP A 178 19.76 11.19 8.89
CA ASP A 178 19.05 12.22 9.62
C ASP A 178 19.80 13.55 9.60
N LYS A 179 19.12 14.59 9.12
CA LYS A 179 19.70 15.93 8.93
C LYS A 179 20.18 16.56 10.24
N GLN A 180 19.62 16.15 11.39
CA GLN A 180 19.94 16.74 12.68
C GLN A 180 21.15 16.05 13.32
N SER A 181 21.15 14.72 13.33
CA SER A 181 22.20 13.91 13.96
C SER A 181 23.41 13.67 13.04
N GLY A 182 23.22 13.71 11.73
CA GLY A 182 24.26 13.38 10.75
C GLY A 182 24.56 11.87 10.64
N TYR A 183 23.69 11.02 11.18
CA TYR A 183 23.80 9.56 11.16
C TYR A 183 22.64 8.91 10.41
N GLY A 184 22.82 7.67 9.99
CA GLY A 184 21.80 6.84 9.35
C GLY A 184 20.61 6.54 10.25
N ILE A 185 19.47 6.25 9.64
CA ILE A 185 18.23 5.90 10.35
C ILE A 185 17.91 4.41 10.25
N VAL A 186 17.22 3.87 11.25
CA VAL A 186 16.64 2.51 11.20
C VAL A 186 15.17 2.61 10.79
N ASN A 187 14.91 2.63 9.47
CA ASN A 187 13.55 2.68 8.92
C ASN A 187 13.42 1.76 7.69
N PRO A 188 13.18 0.45 7.91
CA PRO A 188 13.14 -0.53 6.82
C PRO A 188 12.11 -0.20 5.73
N GLU A 189 10.95 0.35 6.11
CA GLU A 189 9.92 0.75 5.14
C GLU A 189 10.42 1.86 4.20
N LEU A 190 11.10 2.87 4.75
CA LEU A 190 11.60 3.98 3.96
C LEU A 190 12.76 3.54 3.05
N TYR A 191 13.61 2.62 3.52
CA TYR A 191 14.65 1.98 2.69
C TYR A 191 14.07 1.12 1.57
N GLN A 192 13.05 0.30 1.84
CA GLN A 192 12.34 -0.46 0.81
C GLN A 192 11.71 0.47 -0.23
N TYR A 193 11.15 1.59 0.24
CA TYR A 193 10.58 2.61 -0.63
C TYR A 193 11.63 3.22 -1.58
N VAL A 194 12.71 3.81 -1.07
CA VAL A 194 13.76 4.41 -1.93
C VAL A 194 14.45 3.39 -2.81
N THR A 195 14.60 2.14 -2.38
CA THR A 195 15.16 1.08 -3.22
C THR A 195 14.28 0.79 -4.43
N LYS A 196 12.95 0.81 -4.23
CA LYS A 196 11.98 0.55 -5.29
C LYS A 196 11.83 1.72 -6.27
N VAL A 197 11.81 2.96 -5.77
CA VAL A 197 11.42 4.13 -6.57
C VAL A 197 12.48 5.21 -6.69
N GLY A 198 13.66 5.01 -6.10
CA GLY A 198 14.67 6.05 -5.96
C GLY A 198 15.11 6.68 -7.28
N HIS A 199 15.18 5.92 -8.37
CA HIS A 199 15.48 6.45 -9.71
C HIS A 199 14.37 7.29 -10.34
N TYR A 200 13.18 7.35 -9.72
CA TYR A 200 12.06 8.21 -10.12
C TYR A 200 11.82 9.37 -9.16
N LEU A 201 12.55 9.47 -8.04
CA LEU A 201 12.37 10.57 -7.11
C LEU A 201 12.87 11.88 -7.70
N GLU A 202 12.26 12.98 -7.25
CA GLU A 202 12.67 14.32 -7.63
C GLU A 202 14.15 14.53 -7.30
N PRO A 203 14.96 15.15 -8.20
CA PRO A 203 16.38 15.38 -7.97
C PRO A 203 16.68 16.14 -6.66
N GLU A 204 15.75 16.97 -6.20
CA GLU A 204 15.87 17.73 -4.95
C GLU A 204 15.86 16.84 -3.69
N LEU A 205 15.27 15.65 -3.78
CA LEU A 205 15.24 14.68 -2.68
C LEU A 205 16.53 13.84 -2.62
N ILE A 206 17.34 13.81 -3.68
CA ILE A 206 18.49 12.90 -3.80
C ILE A 206 19.81 13.66 -3.89
N GLN A 207 20.81 13.17 -3.16
CA GLN A 207 22.18 13.62 -3.25
C GLN A 207 23.08 12.47 -3.70
N PHE A 208 24.14 12.74 -4.45
CA PHE A 208 25.13 11.71 -4.78
C PHE A 208 26.24 11.68 -3.73
N MET A 209 26.61 10.48 -3.31
CA MET A 209 27.72 10.27 -2.38
C MET A 209 28.72 9.28 -2.98
N THR A 210 30.00 9.62 -2.95
CA THR A 210 31.04 8.67 -3.36
C THR A 210 31.30 7.66 -2.25
N TYR A 211 31.79 6.48 -2.62
CA TYR A 211 32.19 5.48 -1.63
C TYR A 211 33.25 6.02 -0.64
N GLY A 212 34.22 6.82 -1.12
CA GLY A 212 35.22 7.43 -0.24
C GLY A 212 34.62 8.37 0.80
N THR A 213 33.68 9.23 0.41
CA THR A 213 32.96 10.13 1.35
C THR A 213 32.17 9.35 2.39
N TYR A 214 31.51 8.26 1.96
CA TYR A 214 30.81 7.38 2.88
C TYR A 214 31.75 6.73 3.89
N GLN A 215 32.89 6.21 3.44
CA GLN A 215 33.92 5.61 4.29
C GLN A 215 34.46 6.60 5.33
N GLU A 216 34.69 7.86 4.94
CA GLU A 216 35.11 8.92 5.87
C GLU A 216 34.08 9.17 6.97
N LYS A 217 32.78 9.23 6.63
CA LYS A 217 31.69 9.37 7.59
C LYS A 217 31.61 8.20 8.56
N VAL A 218 31.71 6.96 8.07
CA VAL A 218 31.73 5.74 8.92
C VAL A 218 32.90 5.78 9.90
N ASN A 219 34.10 6.08 9.41
CA ASN A 219 35.31 6.17 10.25
C ASN A 219 35.19 7.26 11.31
N ALA A 220 34.62 8.42 10.95
CA ALA A 220 34.42 9.51 11.88
C ALA A 220 33.45 9.11 13.01
N ALA A 221 32.35 8.41 12.69
CA ALA A 221 31.41 7.91 13.69
C ALA A 221 32.05 6.87 14.62
N TRP A 222 32.83 5.94 14.08
CA TRP A 222 33.53 4.93 14.87
C TRP A 222 34.55 5.52 15.84
N ARG A 223 35.27 6.58 15.45
CA ARG A 223 36.17 7.32 16.36
C ARG A 223 35.42 7.95 17.54
N GLN A 224 34.14 8.24 17.36
CA GLN A 224 33.26 8.75 18.40
C GLN A 224 32.51 7.64 19.17
N GLY A 225 32.76 6.37 18.85
CA GLY A 225 32.07 5.23 19.44
C GLY A 225 30.59 5.16 19.03
N VAL A 226 30.25 5.64 17.83
CA VAL A 226 28.88 5.65 17.30
C VAL A 226 28.82 4.81 16.01
N ASN A 227 27.73 4.07 15.82
CA ASN A 227 27.44 3.41 14.55
C ASN A 227 26.88 4.44 13.56
N TYR A 228 27.61 4.72 12.47
CA TYR A 228 27.13 5.64 11.44
C TYR A 228 25.78 5.22 10.84
N GLU A 229 25.51 3.92 10.72
CA GLU A 229 24.31 3.40 10.04
C GLU A 229 23.03 3.58 10.84
N THR A 230 23.12 3.58 12.17
CA THR A 230 21.96 3.62 13.08
C THR A 230 21.93 4.84 13.98
N GLY A 231 23.07 5.55 14.12
CA GLY A 231 23.26 6.61 15.11
C GLY A 231 23.41 6.12 16.55
N GLU A 232 23.38 4.80 16.78
CA GLU A 232 23.45 4.23 18.13
C GLU A 232 24.88 4.24 18.67
N LYS A 233 25.01 4.43 19.98
CA LYS A 233 26.31 4.28 20.66
C LYS A 233 26.72 2.81 20.63
N LEU A 234 27.96 2.58 20.24
CA LEU A 234 28.59 1.27 20.31
C LEU A 234 28.84 0.90 21.77
N ASP A 235 28.79 -0.40 22.07
CA ASP A 235 29.30 -0.93 23.32
C ASP A 235 30.75 -0.46 23.55
N PRO A 236 31.15 -0.06 24.77
CA PRO A 236 32.49 0.48 25.03
C PRO A 236 33.64 -0.42 24.60
N LEU A 237 33.50 -1.75 24.72
CA LEU A 237 34.49 -2.72 24.27
C LEU A 237 34.58 -2.70 22.75
N LEU A 238 33.44 -2.79 22.06
CA LEU A 238 33.37 -2.74 20.59
C LEU A 238 33.86 -1.39 20.03
N GLY A 239 33.52 -0.27 20.67
CA GLY A 239 33.94 1.07 20.29
C GLY A 239 35.46 1.25 20.31
N SER A 240 36.14 0.68 21.30
CA SER A 240 37.61 0.72 21.40
C SER A 240 38.30 -0.09 20.29
N ILE A 241 37.68 -1.20 19.86
CA ILE A 241 38.20 -2.08 18.81
C ILE A 241 38.02 -1.42 17.44
N VAL A 242 36.84 -0.87 17.14
CA VAL A 242 36.58 -0.32 15.80
C VAL A 242 37.27 1.02 15.55
N SER A 243 37.43 1.86 16.58
CA SER A 243 38.09 3.18 16.48
C SER A 243 39.58 3.11 16.12
N THR A 244 40.22 1.97 16.36
CA THR A 244 41.65 1.72 16.06
C THR A 244 41.84 0.92 14.77
N SER A 245 40.76 0.54 14.08
CA SER A 245 40.78 -0.44 12.99
C SER A 245 40.83 0.20 11.58
N GLN A 246 41.58 -0.41 10.65
CA GLN A 246 41.69 0.01 9.24
C GLN A 246 40.73 -0.74 8.28
N TYR A 247 39.74 -1.50 8.78
CA TYR A 247 39.01 -2.54 8.02
C TYR A 247 37.99 -2.06 6.97
N VAL A 248 38.00 -0.78 6.61
CA VAL A 248 37.05 -0.18 5.67
C VAL A 248 37.21 -0.73 4.24
N LYS A 249 38.37 -1.31 3.94
CA LYS A 249 38.70 -1.85 2.60
C LYS A 249 37.98 -3.18 2.27
N ASP A 250 37.57 -3.96 3.26
CA ASP A 250 36.96 -5.29 3.07
C ASP A 250 35.43 -5.26 2.95
N GLY A 251 34.77 -4.18 3.39
CA GLY A 251 33.31 -4.03 3.31
C GLY A 251 32.78 -3.91 1.88
N TYR A 252 33.63 -3.46 0.94
CA TYR A 252 33.31 -3.38 -0.49
C TYR A 252 32.99 -4.75 -1.08
N THR A 253 33.72 -5.80 -0.66
CA THR A 253 33.54 -7.16 -1.14
C THR A 253 32.23 -7.78 -0.63
N TRP A 254 31.90 -7.59 0.65
CA TRP A 254 30.71 -8.19 1.28
C TRP A 254 29.37 -7.59 0.83
N ILE A 255 29.30 -6.27 0.62
CA ILE A 255 28.09 -5.60 0.05
C ILE A 255 27.80 -6.11 -1.37
N ASN A 256 28.83 -6.56 -2.06
CA ASN A 256 28.82 -6.92 -3.47
C ASN A 256 28.51 -8.40 -3.73
N GLU A 257 28.61 -9.25 -2.70
CA GLU A 257 28.49 -10.70 -2.83
C GLU A 257 27.07 -11.26 -2.57
N SER A 258 26.14 -10.51 -1.92
CA SER A 258 24.76 -10.99 -1.73
C SER A 258 23.73 -9.91 -1.34
N GLU A 259 22.45 -10.11 -1.72
CA GLU A 259 21.29 -9.32 -1.23
C GLU A 259 21.15 -9.39 0.31
N LEU A 260 21.60 -10.49 0.93
CA LEU A 260 21.65 -10.66 2.38
C LEU A 260 22.60 -9.68 3.06
N GLY A 261 23.75 -9.36 2.46
CA GLY A 261 24.67 -8.34 2.99
C GLY A 261 24.05 -6.94 3.02
N GLN A 262 23.21 -6.64 2.03
CA GLN A 262 22.49 -5.37 1.95
C GLN A 262 21.41 -5.27 3.05
N ALA A 263 20.65 -6.36 3.27
CA ALA A 263 19.65 -6.42 4.34
C ALA A 263 20.28 -6.29 5.74
N LEU A 264 21.45 -6.91 5.97
CA LEU A 264 22.16 -6.83 7.24
C LEU A 264 22.73 -5.43 7.53
N MET A 265 23.23 -4.70 6.53
CA MET A 265 23.63 -3.29 6.70
C MET A 265 22.48 -2.38 7.10
N VAL A 266 21.31 -2.51 6.47
CA VAL A 266 20.11 -1.72 6.82
C VAL A 266 19.65 -2.00 8.25
N LEU A 267 19.93 -3.19 8.77
CA LEU A 267 19.67 -3.59 10.16
C LEU A 267 20.81 -3.19 11.13
N GLY A 268 21.79 -2.40 10.68
CA GLY A 268 22.90 -1.91 11.52
C GLY A 268 24.05 -2.90 11.73
N PHE A 269 24.00 -4.08 11.11
CA PHE A 269 25.10 -5.05 11.17
C PHE A 269 26.16 -4.70 10.13
N THR A 270 27.19 -3.97 10.55
CA THR A 270 28.35 -3.72 9.70
C THR A 270 29.23 -4.98 9.58
N TYR A 271 29.93 -5.15 8.47
CA TYR A 271 30.92 -6.23 8.28
C TYR A 271 31.99 -6.25 9.38
N ALA A 272 32.39 -5.08 9.89
CA ALA A 272 33.30 -4.97 11.04
C ALA A 272 32.68 -5.57 12.32
N SER A 273 31.40 -5.27 12.60
CA SER A 273 30.66 -5.89 13.71
C SER A 273 30.56 -7.41 13.55
N TYR A 274 30.25 -7.90 12.35
CA TYR A 274 30.18 -9.34 12.05
C TYR A 274 31.53 -10.04 12.24
N LYS A 275 32.62 -9.45 11.73
CA LYS A 275 33.96 -10.04 11.86
C LYS A 275 34.43 -10.02 13.32
N VAL A 276 34.18 -8.95 14.07
CA VAL A 276 34.47 -8.90 15.51
C VAL A 276 33.71 -10.02 16.23
N LEU A 277 32.39 -10.13 16.06
CA LEU A 277 31.58 -11.19 16.68
C LEU A 277 32.06 -12.61 16.33
N THR A 278 32.48 -12.83 15.08
CA THR A 278 32.92 -14.16 14.60
C THR A 278 34.39 -14.48 14.90
N THR A 279 35.27 -13.48 15.09
CA THR A 279 36.67 -13.71 15.51
C THR A 279 36.85 -13.70 17.03
N THR A 280 35.97 -13.06 17.80
CA THR A 280 36.02 -13.09 19.28
C THR A 280 35.31 -14.28 19.90
N GLY A 281 34.59 -15.10 19.13
CA GLY A 281 34.03 -16.38 19.59
C GLY A 281 33.17 -16.26 20.86
N VAL A 282 32.12 -15.43 20.81
CA VAL A 282 31.01 -15.46 21.78
C VAL A 282 29.82 -16.12 21.11
#